data_AF-A0A535RJS4-F1
#
_entry.id   AF-A0A535RJS4-F1
#
_cell.length_a   1.000
_cell.length_b   1.000
_cell.length_c   1.000
_cell.angle_alpha   90.00
_cell.angle_beta   90.00
_cell.angle_gamma   90.00
#
_symmetry.space_group_name_H-M   'P 1'
#
loop_
_entity.id
_entity.type
_entity.pdbx_description
1 polymer ?
#
loop_
_entity_poly.entity_id
_entity_poly.type
_entity_poly.pdbx_seq_one_letter_code
_entity_poly.pdbx_strand_id
1 'polypeptide(L)' 'MSDEPQTPGDACLRCGAELHSLGETALRTGGSGGAWKLIFGELAELGEGTMNVEMLACPRCRRLELRLPKRG' A
#
# COMPACT_ATOMS: atom_id res chain seq x y z
N MET A 1 -1.93 20.37 25.11
CA MET A 1 -1.98 19.36 24.04
C MET A 1 -1.02 19.82 22.97
N SER A 2 0.08 19.09 22.75
CA SER A 2 1.01 19.39 21.67
C SER A 2 0.35 19.00 20.36
N ASP A 3 0.17 19.96 19.48
CA ASP A 3 -0.30 19.75 18.11
C ASP A 3 0.93 19.26 17.31
N GLU A 4 1.14 17.95 17.30
CA GLU A 4 2.22 17.34 16.54
C GLU A 4 1.84 17.44 15.05
N PRO A 5 2.70 17.98 14.17
CA PRO A 5 2.34 18.23 12.79
C PRO A 5 2.01 16.89 12.13
N GLN A 6 0.72 16.68 11.84
CA GLN A 6 0.23 15.49 11.16
C GLN A 6 1.02 15.32 9.87
N THR A 7 1.66 14.16 9.70
CA THR A 7 2.48 13.92 8.52
C THR A 7 1.54 13.97 7.31
N PRO A 8 1.91 14.58 6.16
CA PRO A 8 1.03 14.75 4.98
C PRO A 8 0.43 13.46 4.36
N GLY A 9 0.51 12.31 5.02
CA GLY A 9 -0.21 11.09 4.68
C GLY A 9 -1.33 10.68 5.65
N ASP A 10 -1.54 11.35 6.78
CA ASP A 10 -2.45 10.87 7.85
C ASP A 10 -3.91 11.31 7.66
N ALA A 11 -4.19 12.14 6.66
CA ALA A 11 -5.54 12.58 6.30
C ALA A 11 -6.10 11.78 5.12
N CYS A 12 -7.35 11.35 5.24
CA CYS A 12 -8.08 10.62 4.21
C CYS A 12 -8.20 11.43 2.92
N LEU A 13 -7.75 10.86 1.80
CA LEU A 13 -7.77 11.48 0.48
C LEU A 13 -9.18 11.83 -0.01
N ARG A 14 -10.23 11.22 0.55
CA ARG A 14 -11.62 11.50 0.18
C ARG A 14 -12.23 12.67 0.96
N CYS A 15 -11.98 12.76 2.26
CA CYS A 15 -12.72 13.69 3.12
C CYS A 15 -11.83 14.58 3.99
N GLY A 16 -10.55 14.24 4.15
CA GLY A 16 -9.59 14.95 4.99
C GLY A 16 -9.67 14.62 6.49
N ALA A 17 -10.46 13.61 6.89
CA ALA A 17 -10.42 13.14 8.28
C ALA A 17 -9.18 12.29 8.54
N GLU A 18 -8.71 12.26 9.78
CA GLU A 18 -7.60 11.40 10.21
C GLU A 18 -7.89 9.91 9.89
N LEU A 19 -6.86 9.21 9.44
CA LEU A 19 -6.87 7.80 9.11
C LEU A 19 -6.40 6.96 10.30
N HIS A 20 -7.03 5.81 10.52
CA HIS A 20 -6.62 4.85 11.55
C HIS A 20 -5.87 3.69 10.89
N SER A 21 -4.70 3.34 11.41
CA SER A 21 -3.98 2.13 10.98
C SER A 21 -4.73 0.87 11.40
N LEU A 22 -4.86 -0.07 10.46
CA LEU A 22 -5.37 -1.41 10.68
C LEU A 22 -4.26 -2.47 10.69
N GLY A 23 -2.99 -2.04 10.58
CA GLY A 23 -1.83 -2.90 10.49
C GLY A 23 -1.30 -3.06 9.06
N GLU A 24 -0.29 -3.91 8.91
CA GLU A 24 0.37 -4.17 7.63
C GLU A 24 -0.16 -5.44 6.96
N THR A 25 -0.19 -5.44 5.63
CA THR A 25 -0.53 -6.60 4.81
C THR A 25 0.47 -6.77 3.68
N ALA A 26 0.78 -8.03 3.35
CA ALA A 26 1.60 -8.36 2.18
C ALA A 26 0.74 -8.30 0.91
N LEU A 27 1.12 -7.44 -0.03
CA LEU A 27 0.56 -7.42 -1.38
C LEU A 27 1.55 -8.07 -2.35
N ARG A 28 1.05 -8.99 -3.17
CA ARG A 28 1.83 -9.55 -4.29
C ARG A 28 1.95 -8.48 -5.37
N THR A 29 3.16 -8.02 -5.62
CA THR A 29 3.53 -7.11 -6.69
C THR A 29 4.21 -7.93 -7.79
N GLY A 30 3.45 -8.42 -8.77
CA GLY A 30 3.95 -9.27 -9.86
C GLY A 30 2.85 -10.04 -10.59
N GLY A 31 3.21 -10.77 -11.67
CA GLY A 31 2.34 -11.79 -12.28
C GLY A 31 1.35 -11.38 -13.39
N SER A 32 1.33 -10.11 -13.83
CA SER A 32 0.37 -9.66 -14.87
C SER A 32 0.85 -9.82 -16.33
N GLY A 33 2.08 -10.30 -16.56
CA GLY A 33 2.67 -10.43 -17.89
C GLY A 33 2.50 -11.83 -18.50
N GLY A 34 1.27 -12.26 -18.82
CA GLY A 34 1.00 -13.59 -19.39
C GLY A 34 1.79 -13.93 -20.67
N ALA A 35 2.24 -12.93 -21.43
CA ALA A 35 3.09 -13.12 -22.62
C ALA A 35 4.58 -13.34 -22.29
N TRP A 36 5.08 -12.83 -21.17
CA TRP A 36 6.49 -12.94 -20.79
C TRP A 36 6.84 -14.31 -20.18
N LYS A 37 5.86 -15.00 -19.58
CA LYS A 37 6.01 -16.37 -19.05
C LYS A 37 6.41 -17.40 -20.13
N LEU A 38 6.07 -17.14 -21.39
CA LEU A 38 6.34 -18.06 -22.50
C LEU A 38 7.73 -17.87 -23.14
N ILE A 39 8.41 -16.74 -22.90
CA ILE A 39 9.69 -16.41 -23.55
C ILE A 39 10.87 -16.58 -22.59
N PHE A 40 10.69 -16.34 -21.29
CA PHE A 40 11.80 -16.30 -20.31
C PHE A 40 11.73 -17.35 -19.20
N GLY A 41 10.81 -18.33 -19.28
CA GLY A 41 10.73 -19.43 -18.32
C GLY A 41 10.70 -18.96 -16.85
N GLU A 42 11.53 -19.57 -15.99
CA GLU A 42 11.63 -19.28 -14.55
C GLU A 42 12.14 -17.86 -14.20
N LEU A 43 12.68 -17.11 -15.17
CA LEU A 43 13.14 -15.73 -14.93
C LEU A 43 11.97 -14.74 -14.72
N ALA A 44 10.74 -15.13 -15.09
CA ALA A 44 9.53 -14.36 -14.83
C ALA A 44 9.12 -14.38 -13.35
N GLU A 45 9.63 -15.31 -12.54
CA GLU A 45 9.36 -15.36 -11.09
C GLU A 45 10.22 -14.38 -10.28
N LEU A 46 11.29 -13.84 -10.87
CA LEU A 46 12.16 -12.84 -10.24
C LEU A 46 11.51 -11.45 -10.11
N GLY A 47 10.29 -11.28 -10.63
CA GLY A 47 9.46 -10.09 -10.43
C GLY A 47 8.27 -10.31 -9.51
N GLU A 48 8.07 -11.51 -8.95
CA GLU A 48 7.03 -11.79 -7.96
C GLU A 48 7.47 -11.31 -6.57
N GLY A 49 7.54 -9.99 -6.41
CA GLY A 49 7.79 -9.39 -5.11
C GLY A 49 6.55 -9.46 -4.23
N THR A 50 6.74 -9.62 -2.93
CA THR A 50 5.74 -9.23 -1.93
C THR A 50 6.14 -7.90 -1.32
N MET A 51 5.23 -6.93 -1.33
CA MET A 51 5.42 -5.64 -0.69
C MET A 51 4.48 -5.55 0.51
N ASN A 52 5.05 -5.37 1.70
CA ASN A 52 4.27 -5.03 2.88
C ASN A 52 3.79 -3.59 2.74
N VAL A 53 2.49 -3.37 2.85
CA VAL A 53 1.87 -2.05 2.84
C VAL A 53 1.05 -1.88 4.12
N GLU A 54 0.97 -0.66 4.61
CA GLU A 54 0.07 -0.33 5.71
C GLU A 54 -1.34 -0.11 5.18
N MET A 55 -2.33 -0.68 5.87
CA MET A 55 -3.75 -0.52 5.57
C MET A 55 -4.37 0.50 6.54
N LEU A 56 -5.03 1.50 5.98
CA LEU A 56 -5.57 2.65 6.72
C LEU A 56 -7.08 2.77 6.48
N ALA A 57 -7.85 2.96 7.54
CA ALA A 57 -9.30 3.16 7.46
C ALA A 57 -9.71 4.54 7.93
N CYS A 58 -10.54 5.21 7.13
CA CYS A 58 -11.19 6.46 7.54
C CYS A 58 -12.47 6.15 8.33
N PRO A 59 -12.58 6.50 9.62
CA PRO A 59 -13.78 6.22 10.41
C PRO A 59 -15.00 7.03 9.94
N ARG A 60 -14.79 8.17 9.28
CA ARG A 60 -15.88 9.06 8.84
C ARG A 60 -16.54 8.62 7.54
N CYS A 61 -15.76 8.42 6.48
CA CYS A 61 -16.30 8.10 5.15
C CYS A 61 -16.16 6.62 4.77
N ARG A 62 -15.58 5.81 5.67
CA ARG A 62 -15.33 4.37 5.53
C ARG A 62 -14.49 3.99 4.31
N ARG A 63 -13.63 4.90 3.86
CA ARG A 63 -12.65 4.59 2.80
C ARG A 63 -11.47 3.84 3.39
N LEU A 64 -11.01 2.83 2.65
CA LEU A 64 -9.76 2.14 2.89
C LEU A 64 -8.68 2.74 1.97
N GLU A 65 -7.51 2.99 2.53
CA GLU A 65 -6.34 3.54 1.84
C GLU A 65 -5.12 2.65 2.14
N LEU A 66 -4.19 2.57 1.20
CA LEU A 66 -2.97 1.76 1.31
C LEU A 66 -1.76 2.68 1.24
N ARG A 67 -0.81 2.50 2.16
CA ARG A 67 0.42 3.28 2.20
C ARG A 67 1.63 2.38 1.98
N LEU A 68 2.42 2.74 0.97
CA LEU A 68 3.69 2.07 0.70
C LEU A 68 4.71 2.39 1.80
N PRO A 69 5.64 1.47 2.10
CA PRO A 69 6.72 1.74 3.04
C PRO A 69 7.59 2.88 2.51
N LYS A 70 8.15 3.68 3.42
CA LYS A 70 9.10 4.73 3.04
C LYS A 70 10.31 4.09 2.35
N ARG A 71 10.75 4.65 1.22
CA ARG A 71 12.04 4.28 0.63
C ARG A 71 13.13 4.74 1.60
N GLY A 72 13.95 3.80 2.06
CA GLY A 72 15.15 4.09 2.87
C GLY A 72 16.24 4.79 2.06
#